data_AF-A0A2P7TXT4-F1
#
_entry.id   AF-A0A2P7TXT4-F1
#
_cell.length_a   1.000
_cell.length_b   1.000
_cell.length_c   1.000
_cell.angle_alpha   90.00
_cell.angle_beta   90.00
_cell.angle_gamma   90.00
#
_symmetry.space_group_name_H-M   'P 1'
#
loop_
_entity.id
_entity.type
_entity.pdbx_description
1 polymer ?
#
loop_
_entity_poly.entity_id
_entity_poly.type
_entity_poly.pdbx_seq_one_letter_code
_entity_poly.pdbx_strand_id
1 'polypeptide(L)'
;MPHKAASFIVLLPKHGVKIIILSSCFNLMYRMNNMKNNQGFTLIELMIAIAIIGILATIALPSYNRYIERGYLSQAHTDLISVNNQIKTKLVKNPSLNIETELEAFKANPKSYGVDNEVAERYQFNGSLEDKRNGHRYLLSAKPTYSGYTMSIWMDSLGHTEKCQQPDLTGCEPVSNKKK
;
A
#
# COMPACT_ATOMS: atom_id res chain seq x y z
N MET A 1 -2.45 -9.43 53.21
CA MET A 1 -1.67 -9.63 51.97
C MET A 1 -2.26 -8.73 50.90
N PRO A 2 -1.54 -7.71 50.40
CA PRO A 2 -2.10 -6.74 49.45
C PRO A 2 -2.11 -7.29 48.02
N HIS A 3 -3.19 -6.97 47.30
CA HIS A 3 -3.42 -7.29 45.90
C HIS A 3 -2.35 -6.65 45.00
N LYS A 4 -1.68 -7.47 44.18
CA LYS A 4 -0.86 -7.01 43.05
C LYS A 4 -1.78 -6.41 41.99
N ALA A 5 -1.64 -5.11 41.73
CA ALA A 5 -2.18 -4.47 40.54
C ALA A 5 -1.41 -4.99 39.31
N ALA A 6 -2.14 -5.56 38.35
CA ALA A 6 -1.59 -5.92 37.06
C ALA A 6 -1.34 -4.64 36.25
N SER A 7 -0.07 -4.22 36.15
CA SER A 7 0.35 -3.18 35.22
C SER A 7 0.26 -3.71 33.79
N PHE A 8 -0.83 -3.37 33.10
CA PHE A 8 -0.93 -3.50 31.64
C PHE A 8 -0.05 -2.41 31.01
N ILE A 9 1.24 -2.70 30.83
CA ILE A 9 2.16 -1.86 30.08
C ILE A 9 1.88 -2.13 28.60
N VAL A 10 1.08 -1.26 27.98
CA VAL A 10 0.97 -1.15 26.53
C VAL A 10 2.27 -0.52 26.03
N LEU A 11 3.16 -1.36 25.48
CA LEU A 11 4.36 -0.91 24.77
C LEU A 11 3.95 -0.09 23.53
N LEU A 12 4.13 1.23 23.62
CA LEU A 12 3.97 2.17 22.51
C LEU A 12 5.15 2.08 21.51
N PRO A 13 4.92 2.34 20.20
CA PRO A 13 5.97 2.39 19.20
C PRO A 13 6.87 3.63 19.37
N LYS A 14 8.14 3.47 18.98
CA LYS A 14 9.31 4.33 19.26
C LYS A 14 9.31 5.77 18.72
N HIS A 15 8.18 6.37 18.34
CA HIS A 15 8.15 7.78 17.93
C HIS A 15 7.01 8.56 18.58
N GLY A 16 7.35 9.28 19.64
CA GLY A 16 6.91 10.67 19.87
C GLY A 16 5.45 10.98 20.21
N VAL A 17 4.52 10.02 20.29
CA VAL A 17 3.13 10.32 20.67
C VAL A 17 2.90 9.99 22.15
N LYS A 18 3.07 10.99 23.02
CA LYS A 18 2.62 10.92 24.42
C LYS A 18 1.09 11.00 24.44
N ILE A 19 0.41 9.87 24.55
CA ILE A 19 -1.01 9.82 24.89
C ILE A 19 -1.14 10.21 26.37
N ILE A 20 -1.31 11.51 26.63
CA ILE A 20 -1.61 12.07 27.96
C ILE A 20 -3.12 11.91 28.18
N ILE A 21 -3.55 10.69 28.43
CA ILE A 21 -4.84 10.43 29.08
C ILE A 21 -4.51 9.39 30.11
N LEU A 22 -4.21 9.78 31.36
CA LEU A 22 -4.31 8.95 32.57
C LEU A 22 -3.51 9.60 33.71
N SER A 23 -4.22 10.27 34.63
CA SER A 23 -4.11 10.00 36.08
C SER A 23 -5.01 10.96 36.87
N SER A 24 -5.13 12.22 36.45
CA SER A 24 -5.77 13.26 37.28
C SER A 24 -7.27 13.42 37.02
N CYS A 25 -7.74 13.35 35.76
CA CYS A 25 -9.17 13.51 35.45
C CYS A 25 -10.03 12.27 35.73
N PHE A 26 -9.43 11.09 35.83
CA PHE A 26 -10.20 9.84 35.97
C PHE A 26 -10.80 9.69 37.39
N ASN A 27 -10.11 10.21 38.41
CA ASN A 27 -10.55 10.12 39.81
C ASN A 27 -11.72 11.07 40.15
N LEU A 28 -11.93 12.14 39.37
CA LEU A 28 -13.00 13.11 39.64
C LEU A 28 -14.38 12.63 39.16
N MET A 29 -14.44 11.71 38.19
CA MET A 29 -15.73 11.27 37.60
C MET A 29 -16.37 10.05 38.29
N TYR A 30 -15.64 9.31 39.14
CA TYR A 30 -16.15 8.04 39.71
C TYR A 30 -17.00 8.18 40.99
N ARG A 31 -17.25 9.41 41.46
CA ARG A 31 -17.82 9.64 42.79
C ARG A 31 -19.30 10.05 42.74
N MET A 32 -20.18 9.14 42.31
CA MET A 32 -21.62 9.11 42.64
C MET A 32 -22.29 7.81 42.13
N ASN A 33 -22.72 6.96 43.06
CA ASN A 33 -23.69 5.86 42.88
C ASN A 33 -25.00 6.36 43.56
N ASN A 34 -26.25 6.06 43.20
CA ASN A 34 -26.85 4.83 42.70
C ASN A 34 -28.37 5.08 42.39
N MET A 35 -29.03 4.10 41.72
CA MET A 35 -30.49 3.83 41.59
C MET A 35 -31.29 4.40 40.40
N LYS A 36 -31.41 3.60 39.33
CA LYS A 36 -32.67 3.16 38.68
C LYS A 36 -32.35 2.05 37.67
N ASN A 37 -33.22 1.03 37.60
CA ASN A 37 -33.08 -0.15 36.74
C ASN A 37 -33.39 0.21 35.27
N ASN A 38 -32.54 1.06 34.67
CA ASN A 38 -32.68 1.48 33.28
C ASN A 38 -32.09 0.39 32.37
N GLN A 39 -32.95 -0.31 31.62
CA GLN A 39 -32.57 -1.23 30.54
C GLN A 39 -32.05 -0.48 29.30
N GLY A 40 -31.14 0.47 29.49
CA GLY A 40 -30.51 1.26 28.43
C GLY A 40 -28.99 1.17 28.52
N PHE A 41 -28.31 1.28 27.38
CA PHE A 41 -26.86 1.39 27.33
C PHE A 41 -26.39 2.50 28.27
N THR A 42 -25.47 2.17 29.17
CA THR A 42 -24.93 3.17 30.10
C THR A 42 -23.95 4.09 29.35
N LEU A 43 -23.91 5.37 29.71
CA LEU A 43 -22.97 6.33 29.10
C LEU A 43 -21.51 5.89 29.32
N ILE A 44 -21.23 5.23 30.45
CA ILE A 44 -19.91 4.68 30.75
C ILE A 44 -19.54 3.50 29.84
N GLU A 45 -20.49 2.62 29.51
CA GLU A 45 -20.27 1.50 28.59
C GLU A 45 -19.96 1.99 27.17
N LEU A 46 -20.66 3.03 26.71
CA LEU A 46 -20.36 3.69 25.44
C LEU A 46 -18.96 4.34 25.44
N MET A 47 -18.56 5.00 26.53
CA MET A 47 -17.22 5.60 26.62
C MET A 47 -16.11 4.55 26.54
N ILE A 48 -16.28 3.40 27.20
CA ILE A 48 -15.33 2.29 27.12
C ILE A 48 -15.29 1.71 25.70
N ALA A 49 -16.45 1.54 25.06
CA ALA A 49 -16.51 1.05 23.67
C ALA A 49 -15.75 1.96 22.70
N ILE A 50 -15.95 3.28 22.77
CA ILE A 50 -15.25 4.25 21.92
C ILE A 50 -13.74 4.23 22.22
N ALA A 51 -13.34 4.11 23.48
CA ALA A 51 -11.93 4.02 23.85
C ALA A 51 -11.25 2.79 23.22
N ILE A 52 -11.91 1.64 23.22
CA ILE A 52 -11.39 0.40 22.60
C ILE A 52 -11.28 0.57 21.08
N ILE A 53 -12.33 1.10 20.42
CA ILE A 53 -12.33 1.33 18.97
C ILE A 53 -11.20 2.28 18.56
N GLY A 54 -10.95 3.34 19.34
CA GLY A 54 -9.86 4.29 19.10
C GLY A 54 -8.49 3.60 19.08
N ILE A 55 -8.22 2.71 20.04
CA ILE A 55 -6.95 1.95 20.10
C ILE A 55 -6.83 1.04 18.87
N LEU A 56 -7.87 0.28 18.54
CA LEU A 56 -7.85 -0.64 17.40
C LEU A 56 -7.65 0.09 16.07
N ALA A 57 -8.29 1.24 15.87
CA ALA A 57 -8.21 2.02 14.63
C ALA A 57 -6.76 2.45 14.31
N THR A 58 -5.96 2.81 15.32
CA THR A 58 -4.56 3.22 15.11
C THR A 58 -3.67 2.14 14.50
N ILE A 59 -3.95 0.86 14.80
CA ILE A 59 -3.20 -0.28 14.28
C ILE A 59 -3.80 -0.76 12.95
N ALA A 60 -5.13 -0.77 12.86
CA ALA A 60 -5.87 -1.30 11.73
C ALA A 60 -5.69 -0.46 10.46
N LEU A 61 -5.77 0.87 10.55
CA LEU A 61 -5.71 1.78 9.39
C LEU A 61 -4.43 1.63 8.53
N PRO A 62 -3.20 1.73 9.08
CA PRO A 62 -2.00 1.58 8.25
C PRO A 62 -1.86 0.18 7.66
N SER A 63 -2.32 -0.85 8.38
CA SER A 63 -2.33 -2.23 7.87
C SER A 63 -3.31 -2.42 6.72
N TYR A 64 -4.50 -1.83 6.83
CA TYR A 64 -5.53 -1.90 5.79
C TYR A 64 -5.08 -1.19 4.51
N ASN A 65 -4.48 0.00 4.62
CA ASN A 65 -3.95 0.72 3.46
C ASN A 65 -2.88 -0.10 2.71
N ARG A 66 -1.97 -0.76 3.43
CA ARG A 66 -0.96 -1.66 2.82
C ARG A 66 -1.58 -2.88 2.13
N TYR A 67 -2.71 -3.39 2.64
CA TYR A 67 -3.42 -4.49 2.00
C TYR A 67 -4.02 -4.07 0.66
N ILE A 68 -4.70 -2.92 0.63
CA ILE A 68 -5.28 -2.36 -0.59
C ILE A 68 -4.19 -2.00 -1.60
N GLU A 69 -3.08 -1.41 -1.14
CA GLU A 69 -1.92 -1.12 -1.97
C GLU A 69 -1.37 -2.37 -2.68
N ARG A 70 -1.22 -3.48 -1.97
CA ARG A 70 -0.77 -4.75 -2.57
C ARG A 70 -1.73 -5.26 -3.64
N GLY A 71 -3.03 -5.06 -3.45
CA GLY A 71 -4.05 -5.39 -4.46
C GLY A 71 -3.84 -4.60 -5.74
N TYR A 72 -3.73 -3.27 -5.63
CA TYR A 72 -3.46 -2.42 -6.79
C TYR A 72 -2.08 -2.65 -7.41
N LEU A 73 -1.04 -2.96 -6.63
CA LEU A 73 0.27 -3.33 -7.15
C LEU A 73 0.22 -4.63 -7.95
N SER A 74 -0.57 -5.62 -7.50
CA SER A 74 -0.78 -6.87 -8.22
C SER A 74 -1.56 -6.65 -9.53
N GLN A 75 -2.48 -5.70 -9.56
CA GLN A 75 -3.16 -5.30 -10.80
C GLN A 75 -2.19 -4.59 -11.74
N ALA A 76 -1.43 -3.60 -11.25
CA ALA A 76 -0.39 -2.93 -12.01
C ALA A 76 0.64 -3.92 -12.59
N HIS A 77 1.00 -4.96 -11.84
CA HIS A 77 1.85 -6.05 -12.34
C HIS A 77 1.23 -6.77 -13.53
N THR A 78 -0.04 -7.15 -13.42
CA THR A 78 -0.78 -7.85 -14.48
C THR A 78 -0.90 -6.97 -15.72
N ASP A 79 -1.18 -5.68 -15.53
CA ASP A 79 -1.25 -4.68 -16.59
C ASP A 79 0.11 -4.54 -17.30
N LEU A 80 1.21 -4.48 -16.54
CA LEU A 80 2.56 -4.47 -17.11
C LEU A 80 2.87 -5.72 -17.95
N ILE A 81 2.42 -6.91 -17.52
CA ILE A 81 2.55 -8.15 -18.32
C ILE A 81 1.79 -7.99 -19.65
N SER A 82 0.56 -7.49 -19.60
CA SER A 82 -0.26 -7.25 -20.80
C SER A 82 0.44 -6.28 -21.76
N VAL A 83 0.92 -5.14 -21.24
CA VAL A 83 1.66 -4.14 -22.03
C VAL A 83 2.93 -4.75 -22.63
N ASN A 84 3.69 -5.51 -21.85
CA ASN A 84 4.90 -6.17 -22.34
C ASN A 84 4.60 -7.12 -23.50
N ASN A 85 3.52 -7.91 -23.40
CA ASN A 85 3.11 -8.83 -24.46
C ASN A 85 2.67 -8.09 -25.74
N GLN A 86 1.98 -6.96 -25.59
CA GLN A 86 1.58 -6.12 -26.72
C GLN A 86 2.81 -5.52 -27.43
N ILE A 87 3.75 -4.94 -26.68
CA ILE A 87 5.00 -4.38 -27.22
C ILE A 87 5.81 -5.48 -27.92
N LYS A 88 6.00 -6.64 -27.28
CA LYS A 88 6.64 -7.82 -27.89
C LYS A 88 5.99 -8.22 -29.20
N THR A 89 4.67 -8.28 -29.24
CA THR A 89 3.93 -8.66 -30.46
C THR A 89 4.14 -7.63 -31.57
N LYS A 90 4.19 -6.33 -31.25
CA LYS A 90 4.49 -5.28 -32.23
C LYS A 90 5.90 -5.42 -32.78
N LEU A 91 6.88 -5.80 -31.96
CA LEU A 91 8.26 -6.02 -32.39
C LEU A 91 8.44 -7.25 -33.27
N VAL A 92 7.75 -8.34 -32.93
CA VAL A 92 7.76 -9.54 -33.77
C VAL A 92 7.12 -9.27 -35.13
N LYS A 93 6.04 -8.47 -35.16
CA LYS A 93 5.37 -8.08 -36.42
C LYS A 93 6.19 -7.08 -37.23
N ASN A 94 6.90 -6.17 -36.58
CA ASN A 94 7.72 -5.16 -37.23
C ASN A 94 9.10 -5.02 -36.55
N PRO A 95 10.13 -5.75 -37.04
CA PRO A 95 11.46 -5.73 -36.43
C PRO A 95 12.17 -4.36 -36.46
N SER A 96 11.79 -3.46 -37.37
CA SER A 96 12.38 -2.12 -37.49
C SER A 96 11.65 -1.04 -36.67
N LEU A 97 10.66 -1.43 -35.86
CA LEU A 97 9.91 -0.51 -35.01
C LEU A 97 10.84 0.21 -34.01
N ASN A 98 10.71 1.54 -33.93
CA ASN A 98 11.40 2.31 -32.90
C ASN A 98 10.69 2.16 -31.55
N ILE A 99 11.27 1.33 -30.68
CA ILE A 99 10.71 1.04 -29.35
C ILE A 99 10.64 2.28 -28.47
N GLU A 100 11.59 3.22 -28.57
CA GLU A 100 11.59 4.42 -27.73
C GLU A 100 10.30 5.23 -27.92
N THR A 101 9.82 5.34 -29.16
CA THR A 101 8.56 6.03 -29.46
C THR A 101 7.34 5.31 -28.89
N GLU A 102 7.37 3.98 -28.90
CA GLU A 102 6.30 3.13 -28.36
C GLU A 102 6.26 3.19 -26.82
N LEU A 103 7.42 3.22 -26.17
CA LEU A 103 7.55 3.36 -24.71
C LEU A 103 7.10 4.75 -24.24
N GLU A 104 7.44 5.81 -24.98
CA GLU A 104 6.95 7.15 -24.66
C GLU A 104 5.44 7.28 -24.91
N ALA A 105 4.89 6.62 -25.93
CA ALA A 105 3.44 6.55 -26.13
C ALA A 105 2.73 5.83 -24.97
N PHE A 106 3.29 4.72 -24.48
CA PHE A 106 2.81 4.02 -23.30
C PHE A 106 2.85 4.90 -22.04
N LYS A 107 3.97 5.58 -21.78
CA LYS A 107 4.13 6.48 -20.64
C LYS A 107 3.15 7.66 -20.69
N ALA A 108 2.88 8.20 -21.87
CA ALA A 108 1.94 9.30 -22.06
C ALA A 108 0.48 8.87 -21.87
N ASN A 109 0.11 7.67 -22.33
CA ASN A 109 -1.25 7.16 -22.22
C ASN A 109 -1.29 5.65 -21.93
N PRO A 110 -1.05 5.24 -20.67
CA PRO A 110 -1.05 3.82 -20.30
C PRO A 110 -2.41 3.15 -20.50
N LYS A 111 -3.51 3.92 -20.41
CA LYS A 111 -4.88 3.43 -20.63
C LYS A 111 -5.09 2.86 -22.02
N SER A 112 -4.43 3.44 -23.04
CA SER A 112 -4.49 2.93 -24.42
C SER A 112 -3.88 1.53 -24.57
N TYR A 113 -3.07 1.10 -23.60
CA TYR A 113 -2.44 -0.22 -23.57
C TYR A 113 -3.19 -1.21 -22.67
N GLY A 114 -4.40 -0.84 -22.21
CA GLY A 114 -5.24 -1.70 -21.40
C GLY A 114 -4.94 -1.66 -19.91
N VAL A 115 -4.21 -0.65 -19.42
CA VAL A 115 -4.08 -0.39 -17.99
C VAL A 115 -5.41 0.09 -17.43
N ASP A 116 -5.84 -0.48 -16.30
CA ASP A 116 -7.09 -0.10 -15.66
C ASP A 116 -7.11 1.38 -15.22
N ASN A 117 -8.28 2.02 -15.27
CA ASN A 117 -8.42 3.43 -14.94
C ASN A 117 -8.04 3.74 -13.49
N GLU A 118 -8.45 2.90 -12.54
CA GLU A 118 -8.17 3.11 -11.13
C GLU A 118 -6.69 2.93 -10.83
N VAL A 119 -6.04 1.99 -11.52
CA VAL A 119 -4.61 1.74 -11.38
C VAL A 119 -3.81 2.90 -11.97
N ALA A 120 -4.19 3.40 -13.15
CA ALA A 120 -3.54 4.53 -13.83
C ALA A 120 -3.63 5.85 -13.04
N GLU A 121 -4.65 6.01 -12.19
CA GLU A 121 -4.77 7.19 -11.30
C GLU A 121 -3.88 7.07 -10.05
N ARG A 122 -3.55 5.85 -9.62
CA ARG A 122 -2.76 5.60 -8.41
C ARG A 122 -1.29 5.35 -8.69
N TYR A 123 -0.95 4.90 -9.89
CA TYR A 123 0.42 4.59 -10.31
C TYR A 123 0.78 5.33 -11.61
N GLN A 124 1.97 5.91 -11.62
CA GLN A 124 2.62 6.40 -12.81
C GLN A 124 3.39 5.27 -13.48
N PHE A 125 3.02 4.98 -14.72
CA PHE A 125 3.72 4.01 -15.56
C PHE A 125 4.82 4.68 -16.37
N ASN A 126 5.92 3.96 -16.56
CA ASN A 126 7.05 4.43 -17.36
C ASN A 126 7.69 3.27 -18.13
N GLY A 127 8.24 3.57 -19.29
CA GLY A 127 8.98 2.64 -20.12
C GLY A 127 10.31 3.28 -20.55
N SER A 128 11.42 2.57 -20.44
CA SER A 128 12.73 3.09 -20.86
C SER A 128 13.61 2.00 -21.44
N LEU A 129 14.51 2.38 -22.35
CA LEU A 129 15.51 1.46 -22.90
C LEU A 129 16.63 1.22 -21.89
N GLU A 130 17.00 -0.05 -21.68
CA GLU A 130 18.11 -0.44 -20.80
C GLU A 130 19.46 -0.05 -21.42
N ASP A 131 19.60 -0.27 -22.73
CA ASP A 131 20.79 0.07 -23.49
C ASP A 131 20.37 0.66 -24.83
N LYS A 132 20.81 1.90 -25.10
CA LYS A 132 20.56 2.59 -26.38
C LYS A 132 21.24 1.91 -27.56
N ARG A 133 22.23 1.03 -27.32
CA ARG A 133 22.95 0.30 -28.38
C ARG A 133 22.24 -0.99 -28.78
N ASN A 134 21.67 -1.70 -27.81
CA ASN A 134 20.88 -2.91 -28.02
C ASN A 134 19.40 -2.54 -27.98
N GLY A 135 18.92 -1.98 -29.09
CA GLY A 135 17.64 -1.27 -29.20
C GLY A 135 16.36 -2.05 -28.88
N HIS A 136 16.45 -3.29 -28.39
CA HIS A 136 15.31 -4.14 -28.03
C HIS A 136 15.16 -4.43 -26.53
N ARG A 137 16.16 -4.09 -25.70
CA ARG A 137 16.06 -4.27 -24.24
C ARG A 137 15.43 -3.04 -23.60
N TYR A 138 14.27 -3.23 -23.00
CA TYR A 138 13.55 -2.18 -22.28
C TYR A 138 13.13 -2.64 -20.89
N LEU A 139 12.85 -1.66 -20.04
CA LEU A 139 12.24 -1.83 -18.73
C LEU A 139 10.89 -1.12 -18.72
N LEU A 140 9.90 -1.76 -18.12
CA LEU A 140 8.63 -1.16 -17.77
C LEU A 140 8.55 -1.03 -16.25
N SER A 141 7.98 0.05 -15.75
CA SER A 141 7.85 0.29 -14.32
C SER A 141 6.55 0.97 -13.98
N ALA A 142 6.09 0.76 -12.75
CA ALA A 142 4.97 1.44 -12.15
C ALA A 142 5.40 1.98 -10.78
N LYS A 143 5.35 3.30 -10.63
CA LYS A 143 5.66 4.01 -9.39
C LYS A 143 4.38 4.58 -8.78
N PRO A 144 4.20 4.52 -7.45
CA PRO A 144 2.99 5.05 -6.85
C PRO A 144 2.96 6.59 -6.94
N THR A 145 1.80 7.13 -7.30
CA THR A 145 1.49 8.57 -7.29
C THR A 145 0.58 8.91 -6.09
N TYR A 146 -0.18 7.94 -5.60
CA TYR A 146 -1.10 8.11 -4.48
C TYR A 146 -0.37 8.25 -3.14
N SER A 147 -0.83 9.18 -2.30
CA SER A 147 -0.21 9.42 -1.00
C SER A 147 -0.38 8.23 -0.05
N GLY A 148 0.70 7.84 0.61
CA GLY A 148 0.73 6.70 1.53
C GLY A 148 1.01 5.35 0.87
N TYR A 149 1.11 5.29 -0.46
CA TYR A 149 1.68 4.13 -1.16
C TYR A 149 3.20 4.29 -1.23
N THR A 150 3.89 3.16 -1.14
CA THR A 150 5.34 3.02 -1.03
C THR A 150 5.88 1.94 -1.96
N MET A 151 5.08 0.95 -2.35
CA MET A 151 5.52 -0.14 -3.21
C MET A 151 5.57 0.31 -4.65
N SER A 152 6.63 -0.07 -5.35
CA SER A 152 6.75 0.07 -6.79
C SER A 152 7.08 -1.28 -7.41
N ILE A 153 6.92 -1.39 -8.71
CA ILE A 153 7.23 -2.63 -9.43
C ILE A 153 7.85 -2.28 -10.77
N TRP A 154 8.79 -3.10 -11.21
CA TRP A 154 9.31 -3.02 -12.56
C TRP A 154 9.48 -4.42 -13.15
N MET A 155 9.54 -4.44 -14.47
CA MET A 155 9.84 -5.64 -15.22
C MET A 155 10.75 -5.33 -16.40
N ASP A 156 11.54 -6.32 -16.77
CA ASP A 156 12.33 -6.25 -17.98
C ASP A 156 11.51 -6.72 -19.21
N SER A 157 12.06 -6.46 -20.39
CA SER A 157 11.56 -6.97 -21.66
C SER A 157 11.50 -8.50 -21.73
N LEU A 158 12.18 -9.25 -20.85
CA LEU A 158 12.11 -10.71 -20.81
C LEU A 158 10.91 -11.20 -19.99
N GLY A 159 10.38 -10.36 -19.09
CA GLY A 159 9.26 -10.65 -18.19
C GLY A 159 9.69 -10.95 -16.76
N HIS A 160 10.98 -10.84 -16.43
CA HIS A 160 11.41 -10.87 -15.03
C HIS A 160 10.83 -9.64 -14.33
N THR A 161 10.21 -9.87 -13.19
CA THR A 161 9.52 -8.83 -12.43
C THR A 161 10.12 -8.73 -11.04
N GLU A 162 10.37 -7.51 -10.62
CA GLU A 162 10.94 -7.16 -9.34
C GLU A 162 9.99 -6.18 -8.64
N LYS A 163 9.61 -6.49 -7.41
CA LYS A 163 8.82 -5.60 -6.55
C LYS A 163 9.75 -4.85 -5.63
N CYS A 164 9.50 -3.58 -5.39
CA CYS A 164 10.35 -2.72 -4.58
C CYS A 164 9.56 -2.17 -3.39
N GLN A 165 10.22 -2.07 -2.24
CA GLN A 165 9.59 -1.57 -1.01
C GLN A 165 9.52 -0.04 -0.93
N GLN A 166 10.18 0.64 -1.86
CA GLN A 166 10.26 2.10 -1.93
C GLN A 166 9.71 2.62 -3.27
N PRO A 167 9.15 3.85 -3.31
CA PRO A 167 8.45 4.38 -4.48
C PRO A 167 9.40 4.71 -5.64
N ASP A 168 10.69 4.88 -5.35
CA ASP A 168 11.76 5.24 -6.26
C ASP A 168 12.43 4.05 -6.97
N LEU A 169 11.85 2.84 -6.86
CA LEU A 169 12.39 1.58 -7.40
C LEU A 169 13.68 1.12 -6.70
N THR A 170 13.80 1.34 -5.39
CA THR A 170 14.91 0.84 -4.57
C THR A 170 14.46 -0.25 -3.59
N GLY A 171 15.40 -1.09 -3.17
CA GLY A 171 15.10 -2.24 -2.30
C GLY A 171 14.19 -3.26 -3.00
N CYS A 172 14.54 -3.61 -4.23
CA CYS A 172 13.77 -4.52 -5.05
C CYS A 172 14.13 -5.99 -4.80
N GLU A 173 13.12 -6.85 -4.88
CA GLU A 173 13.23 -8.29 -4.75
C GLU A 173 12.43 -8.99 -5.85
N PRO A 174 12.87 -10.16 -6.32
CA PRO A 174 12.19 -10.88 -7.37
C PRO A 174 10.79 -11.25 -6.89
N VAL A 175 9.80 -11.08 -7.77
CA VAL A 175 8.45 -11.55 -7.51
C VAL A 175 8.48 -13.07 -7.57
N SER A 176 8.75 -13.71 -6.42
CA SER A 176 8.81 -15.16 -6.33
C SER A 176 7.44 -15.71 -6.71
N ASN A 177 7.39 -16.43 -7.83
CA ASN A 177 6.21 -17.16 -8.24
C ASN A 177 6.09 -18.36 -7.28
N LYS A 178 5.48 -18.16 -6.10
CA LYS A 178 5.14 -19.28 -5.22
C LYS A 178 4.10 -20.10 -5.98
N LYS A 179 4.56 -21.08 -6.75
CA LYS A 179 3.72 -22.19 -7.22
C LYS A 179 3.05 -22.75 -5.98
N LYS A 180 1.77 -22.44 -5.85
CA LYS A 180 0.89 -23.01 -4.84
C LYS A 180 0.58 -24.45 -5.21
#